data_AF-A0A554FUP8-F1
#
_entry.id   AF-A0A554FUP8-F1
#
_cell.length_a   1.000
_cell.length_b   1.000
_cell.length_c   1.000
_cell.angle_alpha   90.00
_cell.angle_beta   90.00
_cell.angle_gamma   90.00
#
_symmetry.space_group_name_H-M   'P 1'
#
loop_
_entity.id
_entity.type
_entity.pdbx_description
1 polymer ?
#
loop_
_entity_poly.entity_id
_entity_poly.type
_entity_poly.pdbx_seq_one_letter_code
_entity_poly.pdbx_strand_id
1 'polypeptide(L)'
;MSLEVPVSAAVPCVAHPEVLAGGTCSRCGGFMCAACSTAVLGLEGQRFCAACAARPDVNYLEALRQRFWGRRDGWTWTVGFVTLLLCVGAIACFVAWGLGPTWHTLLAVLMLAAAPVGVAFFLGKPWARHALLLPPLVMAWVMWTQVSQPLWFLLLCASPGMLVAWGIHRDVRNQLFFQRPVTAKALRVLWDRRLNNPLARQALRLGVNAVLMPLLAPFAVIFGAVALTRVDLKASPPIDRRGYAIGGMLLGIVILSAWGYVLRAPLRDIARWLMSREG
;
A
#
# COMPACT_ATOMS: atom_id res chain seq x y z
N MET A 1 -36.67 -30.39 -10.17
CA MET A 1 -38.06 -30.21 -9.70
C MET A 1 -38.23 -28.74 -9.34
N SER A 2 -38.86 -27.94 -10.19
CA SER A 2 -39.23 -26.55 -9.88
C SER A 2 -40.53 -26.58 -9.10
N LEU A 3 -40.50 -26.14 -7.84
CA LEU A 3 -41.71 -25.86 -7.08
C LEU A 3 -42.33 -24.60 -7.69
N GLU A 4 -43.39 -24.77 -8.48
CA GLU A 4 -44.23 -23.65 -8.93
C GLU A 4 -44.93 -23.08 -7.69
N VAL A 5 -44.44 -21.94 -7.21
CA VAL A 5 -45.06 -21.20 -6.13
C VAL A 5 -46.32 -20.54 -6.71
N PRO A 6 -47.51 -20.77 -6.15
CA PRO A 6 -48.74 -20.14 -6.65
C PRO A 6 -48.58 -18.63 -6.66
N VAL A 7 -49.04 -17.97 -7.73
CA VAL A 7 -48.86 -16.52 -7.96
C VAL A 7 -49.42 -15.68 -6.80
N SER A 8 -50.44 -16.18 -6.09
CA SER A 8 -50.99 -15.57 -4.88
C SER A 8 -50.04 -15.54 -3.68
N ALA A 9 -49.00 -16.37 -3.68
CA ALA A 9 -47.93 -16.39 -2.67
C ALA A 9 -46.67 -15.62 -3.11
N ALA A 10 -46.68 -15.02 -4.31
CA ALA A 10 -45.55 -14.25 -4.81
C ALA A 10 -45.52 -12.87 -4.13
N VAL A 11 -44.42 -12.58 -3.42
CA VAL A 11 -44.26 -11.33 -2.68
C VAL A 11 -43.89 -10.21 -3.65
N PRO A 12 -44.56 -9.05 -3.63
CA PRO A 12 -44.22 -7.92 -4.49
C PRO A 12 -42.89 -7.27 -4.07
N CYS A 13 -42.28 -6.55 -4.99
CA CYS A 13 -41.09 -5.75 -4.72
C CYS A 13 -41.44 -4.58 -3.79
N VAL A 14 -40.61 -4.33 -2.78
CA VAL A 14 -40.80 -3.23 -1.82
C VAL A 14 -40.82 -1.86 -2.52
N ALA A 15 -40.07 -1.69 -3.61
CA ALA A 15 -40.01 -0.44 -4.37
C ALA A 15 -41.01 -0.37 -5.53
N HIS A 16 -41.51 -1.51 -5.99
CA HIS A 16 -42.40 -1.64 -7.16
C HIS A 16 -43.51 -2.64 -6.82
N PRO A 17 -44.56 -2.23 -6.08
CA PRO A 17 -45.63 -3.12 -5.63
C PRO A 17 -46.31 -3.90 -6.77
N GLU A 18 -46.29 -3.34 -7.98
CA GLU A 18 -46.83 -3.92 -9.21
C GLU A 18 -45.96 -5.04 -9.82
N VAL A 19 -44.71 -5.21 -9.37
CA VAL A 19 -43.77 -6.21 -9.90
C VAL A 19 -43.46 -7.26 -8.83
N LEU A 20 -43.51 -8.53 -9.21
CA LEU A 20 -43.11 -9.64 -8.33
C LEU A 20 -41.62 -9.58 -8.00
N ALA A 21 -41.27 -9.88 -6.75
CA ALA A 21 -39.89 -9.92 -6.31
C ALA A 21 -39.16 -11.12 -6.94
N GLY A 22 -37.95 -10.86 -7.45
CA GLY A 22 -37.04 -11.89 -7.97
C GLY A 22 -36.04 -12.41 -6.93
N GLY A 23 -36.08 -11.87 -5.70
CA GLY A 23 -35.23 -12.28 -4.58
C GLY A 23 -35.30 -11.33 -3.40
N THR A 24 -34.48 -11.60 -2.39
CA THR A 24 -34.38 -10.81 -1.15
C THR A 24 -33.02 -10.16 -1.02
N CYS A 25 -32.98 -8.93 -0.50
CA CYS A 25 -31.74 -8.23 -0.20
C CYS A 25 -30.97 -8.98 0.88
N SER A 26 -29.71 -9.34 0.61
CA SER A 26 -28.85 -10.11 1.54
C SER A 26 -28.58 -9.39 2.88
N ARG A 27 -28.84 -8.08 2.96
CA ARG A 27 -28.66 -7.29 4.18
C ARG A 27 -29.93 -7.02 4.96
N CYS A 28 -30.94 -6.39 4.33
CA CYS A 28 -32.16 -5.99 5.04
C CYS A 28 -33.29 -7.02 4.95
N GLY A 29 -33.13 -8.08 4.16
CA GLY A 29 -34.17 -9.09 3.92
C GLY A 29 -35.31 -8.64 3.01
N GLY A 30 -35.37 -7.36 2.64
CA GLY A 30 -36.45 -6.81 1.80
C GLY A 30 -36.52 -7.46 0.42
N PHE A 31 -37.75 -7.71 -0.03
CA PHE A 31 -38.05 -8.29 -1.35
C PHE A 31 -37.81 -7.28 -2.47
N MET A 32 -37.10 -7.67 -3.53
CA MET A 32 -36.72 -6.80 -4.64
C MET A 32 -36.89 -7.49 -6.00
N CYS A 33 -37.38 -6.76 -6.99
CA CYS A 33 -37.43 -7.21 -8.37
C CYS A 33 -36.01 -7.22 -9.00
N ALA A 34 -35.87 -7.88 -10.15
CA ALA A 34 -34.58 -7.95 -10.86
C ALA A 34 -34.00 -6.56 -11.18
N ALA A 35 -34.86 -5.59 -11.53
CA ALA A 35 -34.44 -4.21 -11.81
C ALA A 35 -33.92 -3.46 -10.58
N CYS A 36 -34.44 -3.75 -9.38
CA CYS A 36 -33.96 -3.16 -8.13
C CYS A 36 -32.75 -3.90 -7.53
N SER A 37 -32.40 -5.06 -8.09
CA SER A 37 -31.27 -5.85 -7.61
C SER A 37 -29.96 -5.23 -8.10
N THR A 38 -29.10 -4.88 -7.14
CA THR A 38 -27.79 -4.31 -7.41
C THR A 38 -26.71 -5.28 -6.96
N ALA A 39 -25.80 -5.59 -7.87
CA ALA A 39 -24.60 -6.36 -7.56
C ALA A 39 -23.49 -5.39 -7.11
N VAL A 40 -22.89 -5.68 -5.96
CA VAL A 40 -21.82 -4.83 -5.41
C VAL A 40 -20.47 -5.48 -5.67
N LEU A 41 -19.55 -4.70 -6.22
CA LEU A 41 -18.18 -5.15 -6.51
C LEU A 41 -17.49 -5.58 -5.22
N GLY A 42 -17.00 -6.82 -5.16
CA GLY A 42 -16.38 -7.36 -3.93
C GLY A 42 -17.21 -8.39 -3.20
N LEU A 43 -18.52 -8.48 -3.48
CA LEU A 43 -19.46 -9.37 -2.81
C LEU A 43 -20.20 -10.22 -3.86
N GLU A 44 -19.42 -10.99 -4.62
CA GLU A 44 -19.94 -11.86 -5.68
C GLU A 44 -20.95 -12.86 -5.10
N GLY A 45 -22.12 -12.98 -5.74
CA GLY A 45 -23.21 -13.86 -5.28
C GLY A 45 -24.19 -13.23 -4.28
N GLN A 46 -23.87 -12.08 -3.68
CA GLN A 46 -24.82 -11.34 -2.84
C GLN A 46 -25.55 -10.28 -3.65
N ARG A 47 -26.87 -10.15 -3.43
CA ARG A 47 -27.70 -9.14 -4.10
C ARG A 47 -28.22 -8.16 -3.05
N PHE A 48 -28.15 -6.87 -3.38
CA PHE A 48 -28.59 -5.80 -2.49
C PHE A 48 -29.66 -4.94 -3.16
N CYS A 49 -30.57 -4.37 -2.37
CA CYS A 49 -31.42 -3.30 -2.87
C CYS A 49 -30.59 -2.02 -3.04
N ALA A 50 -31.02 -1.11 -3.92
CA ALA A 50 -30.31 0.13 -4.22
C ALA A 50 -29.94 0.95 -2.96
N ALA A 51 -30.85 1.03 -1.98
CA ALA A 51 -30.60 1.72 -0.72
C ALA A 51 -29.50 1.06 0.12
N CYS A 52 -29.46 -0.28 0.19
CA CYS A 52 -28.41 -1.00 0.92
C CYS A 52 -27.07 -0.96 0.18
N ALA A 53 -27.07 -1.02 -1.15
CA ALA A 53 -25.86 -0.94 -1.96
C ALA A 53 -25.21 0.45 -1.93
N ALA A 54 -25.99 1.51 -1.71
CA ALA A 54 -25.46 2.85 -1.53
C ALA A 54 -24.74 3.04 -0.19
N ARG A 55 -24.94 2.14 0.78
CA ARG A 55 -24.31 2.27 2.09
C ARG A 55 -22.82 1.92 2.04
N PRO A 56 -21.97 2.65 2.78
CA PRO A 56 -20.51 2.54 2.68
C PRO A 56 -19.95 1.22 3.22
N ASP A 57 -20.68 0.53 4.10
CA ASP A 57 -20.31 -0.77 4.64
C ASP A 57 -20.54 -1.92 3.63
N VAL A 58 -21.52 -1.77 2.74
CA VAL A 58 -21.79 -2.74 1.66
C VAL A 58 -20.91 -2.43 0.46
N ASN A 59 -20.93 -1.20 -0.04
CA ASN A 59 -20.06 -0.77 -1.15
C ASN A 59 -18.73 -0.19 -0.62
N TYR A 60 -18.03 -1.03 0.14
CA TYR A 60 -16.79 -0.64 0.82
C TYR A 60 -15.67 -0.25 -0.15
N LEU A 61 -15.66 -0.76 -1.39
CA LEU A 61 -14.68 -0.37 -2.41
C LEU A 61 -14.93 1.05 -2.92
N GLU A 62 -16.18 1.44 -3.10
CA GLU A 62 -16.52 2.81 -3.46
C GLU A 62 -16.26 3.75 -2.28
N ALA A 63 -16.64 3.35 -1.06
CA ALA A 63 -16.30 4.11 0.14
C ALA A 63 -14.77 4.29 0.30
N LEU A 64 -13.99 3.25 -0.03
CA LEU A 64 -12.53 3.32 -0.07
C LEU A 64 -12.02 4.29 -1.13
N ARG A 65 -12.59 4.24 -2.34
CA ARG A 65 -12.26 5.16 -3.43
C ARG A 65 -12.49 6.60 -3.00
N GLN A 66 -13.68 6.91 -2.48
CA GLN A 66 -14.05 8.24 -2.00
C GLN A 66 -13.17 8.71 -0.84
N ARG A 67 -12.85 7.82 0.12
CA ARG A 67 -11.96 8.12 1.23
C ARG A 67 -10.57 8.60 0.78
N PHE A 68 -10.09 8.13 -0.36
CA PHE A 68 -8.75 8.43 -0.88
C PHE A 68 -8.75 9.33 -2.11
N TRP A 69 -9.93 9.70 -2.63
CA TRP A 69 -10.08 10.52 -3.82
C TRP A 69 -9.52 11.93 -3.58
N GLY A 70 -8.54 12.34 -4.40
CA GLY A 70 -7.91 13.65 -4.27
C GLY A 70 -7.06 13.86 -3.00
N ARG A 71 -7.01 12.89 -2.08
CA ARG A 71 -6.23 13.02 -0.85
C ARG A 71 -4.77 12.65 -1.09
N ARG A 72 -3.85 13.51 -0.66
CA ARG A 72 -2.39 13.24 -0.69
C ARG A 72 -2.08 11.91 -0.01
N ASP A 73 -1.12 11.19 -0.56
CA ASP A 73 -0.67 9.91 -0.05
C ASP A 73 0.80 9.96 0.41
N GLY A 74 1.31 8.82 0.88
CA GLY A 74 2.70 8.73 1.33
C GLY A 74 3.70 9.12 0.25
N TRP A 75 3.47 8.70 -1.01
CA TRP A 75 4.34 9.04 -2.12
C TRP A 75 4.33 10.53 -2.44
N THR A 76 3.18 11.19 -2.33
CA THR A 76 3.08 12.65 -2.50
C THR A 76 3.98 13.37 -1.50
N TRP A 77 3.93 12.99 -0.22
CA TRP A 77 4.81 13.55 0.80
C TRP A 77 6.28 13.21 0.58
N THR A 78 6.60 11.97 0.18
CA THR A 78 7.97 11.57 -0.15
C THR A 78 8.53 12.39 -1.31
N VAL A 79 7.78 12.55 -2.40
CA VAL A 79 8.19 13.37 -3.56
C VAL A 79 8.39 14.83 -3.12
N GLY A 80 7.45 15.40 -2.36
CA GLY A 80 7.58 16.77 -1.85
C GLY A 80 8.84 16.96 -0.98
N PHE A 81 9.13 16.03 -0.08
CA PHE A 81 10.31 16.06 0.76
C PHE A 81 11.61 15.88 -0.03
N VAL A 82 11.65 14.93 -0.98
CA VAL A 82 12.80 14.75 -1.87
C VAL A 82 13.05 16.01 -2.70
N THR A 83 11.99 16.63 -3.24
CA THR A 83 12.11 17.90 -3.97
C THR A 83 12.70 19.00 -3.09
N LEU A 84 12.25 19.12 -1.84
CA LEU A 84 12.83 20.08 -0.90
C LEU A 84 14.32 19.83 -0.67
N LEU A 85 14.71 18.57 -0.45
CA LEU A 85 16.12 18.19 -0.29
C LEU A 85 16.95 18.49 -1.53
N LEU A 86 16.42 18.26 -2.73
CA LEU A 86 17.10 18.61 -3.98
C LEU A 86 17.32 20.12 -4.11
N CYS A 87 16.34 20.94 -3.72
CA CYS A 87 16.50 22.40 -3.70
C CYS A 87 17.58 22.85 -2.70
N VAL A 88 17.57 22.32 -1.48
CA VAL A 88 18.58 22.63 -0.45
C VAL A 88 19.97 22.19 -0.93
N GLY A 89 20.08 21.00 -1.50
CA GLY A 89 21.31 20.50 -2.10
C GLY A 89 21.83 21.40 -3.22
N ALA A 90 20.96 21.80 -4.16
CA ALA A 90 21.34 22.71 -5.25
C ALA A 90 21.84 24.06 -4.72
N ILE A 91 21.18 24.65 -3.73
CA ILE A 91 21.63 25.90 -3.08
C ILE A 91 23.00 25.71 -2.44
N ALA A 92 23.20 24.62 -1.69
CA ALA A 92 24.49 24.32 -1.07
C ALA A 92 25.60 24.16 -2.13
N CYS A 93 25.30 23.53 -3.27
CA CYS A 93 26.24 23.43 -4.38
C CYS A 93 26.64 24.80 -4.93
N PHE A 94 25.66 25.70 -5.14
CA PHE A 94 25.95 27.06 -5.63
C PHE A 94 26.76 27.88 -4.63
N VAL A 95 26.51 27.73 -3.33
CA VAL A 95 27.29 28.40 -2.27
C VAL A 95 28.73 27.89 -2.23
N ALA A 96 28.94 26.57 -2.36
CA ALA A 96 30.26 25.96 -2.27
C ALA A 96 31.15 26.18 -3.51
N TRP A 97 30.55 26.11 -4.71
CA TRP A 97 31.30 26.08 -5.98
C TRP A 97 31.02 27.28 -6.89
N GLY A 98 30.10 28.17 -6.52
CA GLY A 98 29.73 29.35 -7.31
C GLY A 98 28.91 29.03 -8.56
N LEU A 99 28.70 30.07 -9.37
CA LEU A 99 27.87 30.05 -10.59
C LEU A 99 28.68 29.88 -11.89
N GLY A 100 29.97 29.51 -11.80
CA GLY A 100 30.81 29.31 -12.99
C GLY A 100 30.34 28.15 -13.88
N PRO A 101 30.77 28.06 -15.15
CA PRO A 101 30.38 27.00 -16.08
C PRO A 101 31.12 25.68 -15.75
N THR A 102 30.92 25.15 -14.55
CA THR A 102 31.51 23.90 -14.08
C THR A 102 30.49 22.78 -14.10
N TRP A 103 30.99 21.54 -14.09
CA TRP A 103 30.16 20.34 -13.94
C TRP A 103 29.25 20.38 -12.70
N HIS A 104 29.75 20.88 -11.57
CA HIS A 104 28.99 21.00 -10.32
C HIS A 104 27.80 21.94 -10.46
N THR A 105 27.98 23.04 -11.20
CA THR A 105 26.94 24.02 -11.49
C THR A 105 25.87 23.42 -12.41
N LEU A 106 26.25 22.62 -13.41
CA LEU A 106 25.31 21.88 -14.24
C LEU A 106 24.48 20.88 -13.41
N LEU A 107 25.12 20.10 -12.53
CA LEU A 107 24.43 19.18 -11.63
C LEU A 107 23.43 19.91 -10.72
N ALA A 108 23.83 21.03 -10.12
CA ALA A 108 22.96 21.85 -9.27
C ALA A 108 21.74 22.38 -10.05
N VAL A 109 21.95 22.85 -11.28
CA VAL A 109 20.87 23.28 -12.17
C VAL A 109 19.92 22.13 -12.50
N LEU A 110 20.43 20.92 -12.77
CA LEU A 110 19.59 19.75 -13.03
C LEU A 110 18.75 19.34 -11.81
N MET A 111 19.33 19.39 -10.61
CA MET A 111 18.58 19.14 -9.36
C MET A 111 17.46 20.16 -9.19
N LEU A 112 17.73 21.44 -9.47
CA LEU A 112 16.73 22.50 -9.40
C LEU A 112 15.66 22.38 -10.50
N ALA A 113 16.04 21.95 -11.71
CA ALA A 113 15.12 21.74 -12.83
C ALA A 113 14.09 20.64 -12.57
N ALA A 114 14.37 19.69 -11.66
CA ALA A 114 13.41 18.70 -11.21
C ALA A 114 12.35 19.27 -10.24
N ALA A 115 12.63 20.40 -9.59
CA ALA A 115 11.77 20.95 -8.54
C ALA A 115 10.37 21.36 -9.04
N PRO A 116 10.19 22.02 -10.19
CA PRO A 116 8.86 22.34 -10.71
C PRO A 116 7.98 21.09 -10.92
N VAL A 117 8.58 19.98 -11.37
CA VAL A 117 7.88 18.70 -11.54
C VAL A 117 7.42 18.17 -10.18
N GLY A 118 8.31 18.17 -9.19
CA GLY A 118 7.99 17.71 -7.83
C GLY A 118 6.93 18.56 -7.12
N VAL A 119 7.03 19.89 -7.23
CA VAL A 119 6.02 20.82 -6.71
C VAL A 119 4.67 20.61 -7.41
N ALA A 120 4.65 20.52 -8.74
CA ALA A 120 3.43 20.27 -9.50
C ALA A 120 2.81 18.90 -9.15
N PHE A 121 3.65 17.88 -8.89
CA PHE A 121 3.21 16.57 -8.42
C PHE A 121 2.57 16.69 -7.03
N PHE A 122 3.20 17.39 -6.09
CA PHE A 122 2.67 17.61 -4.74
C PHE A 122 1.32 18.37 -4.73
N LEU A 123 1.14 19.27 -5.69
CA LEU A 123 -0.10 20.02 -5.91
C LEU A 123 -1.17 19.22 -6.69
N GLY A 124 -0.87 18.01 -7.14
CA GLY A 124 -1.85 17.15 -7.83
C GLY A 124 -2.10 17.52 -9.29
N LYS A 125 -1.14 18.18 -9.98
CA LYS A 125 -1.29 18.50 -11.41
C LYS A 125 -1.17 17.23 -12.26
N PRO A 126 -2.12 16.94 -13.18
CA PRO A 126 -2.23 15.63 -13.84
C PRO A 126 -1.04 15.28 -14.74
N TRP A 127 -0.38 16.28 -15.35
CA TRP A 127 0.81 16.09 -16.17
C TRP A 127 2.05 15.70 -15.35
N ALA A 128 2.13 16.16 -14.10
CA ALA A 128 3.31 16.00 -13.26
C ALA A 128 3.57 14.52 -12.91
N ARG A 129 2.51 13.70 -12.87
CA ARG A 129 2.63 12.24 -12.69
C ARG A 129 3.46 11.59 -13.79
N HIS A 130 3.29 12.02 -15.04
CA HIS A 130 4.05 11.49 -16.17
C HIS A 130 5.46 12.11 -16.21
N ALA A 131 5.55 13.42 -15.95
CA ALA A 131 6.82 14.13 -15.90
C ALA A 131 7.76 13.62 -14.80
N LEU A 132 7.25 13.00 -13.72
CA LEU A 132 8.08 12.40 -12.66
C LEU A 132 9.06 11.32 -13.17
N LEU A 133 8.81 10.74 -14.35
CA LEU A 133 9.71 9.77 -14.97
C LEU A 133 10.91 10.43 -15.69
N LEU A 134 10.83 11.74 -15.99
CA LEU A 134 11.86 12.44 -16.74
C LEU A 134 13.13 12.75 -15.93
N PRO A 135 13.08 13.25 -14.68
CA PRO A 135 14.27 13.58 -13.90
C PRO A 135 15.33 12.46 -13.84
N PRO A 136 15.00 11.18 -13.52
CA PRO A 136 16.01 10.13 -13.52
C PRO A 136 16.59 9.85 -14.91
N LEU A 137 15.83 10.02 -15.99
CA LEU A 137 16.32 9.85 -17.37
C LEU A 137 17.27 10.96 -17.80
N VAL A 138 16.88 12.21 -17.56
CA VAL A 138 17.71 13.38 -17.89
C VAL A 138 19.01 13.32 -17.09
N MET A 139 18.92 13.00 -15.79
CA MET A 139 20.09 12.82 -14.94
C MET A 139 20.98 11.70 -15.45
N ALA A 140 20.42 10.54 -15.80
CA ALA A 140 21.17 9.42 -16.37
C ALA A 140 21.90 9.81 -17.66
N TRP A 141 21.21 10.53 -18.57
CA TRP A 141 21.77 10.94 -19.86
C TRP A 141 22.91 11.95 -19.69
N VAL A 142 22.76 12.95 -18.83
CA VAL A 142 23.82 13.92 -18.58
C VAL A 142 25.03 13.25 -17.91
N MET A 143 24.80 12.31 -17.00
CA MET A 143 25.88 11.61 -16.30
C MET A 143 26.63 10.65 -17.22
N TRP A 144 25.93 10.06 -18.20
CA TRP A 144 26.53 9.19 -19.21
C TRP A 144 27.62 9.90 -20.01
N THR A 145 27.48 11.21 -20.27
CA THR A 145 28.44 11.97 -21.09
C THR A 145 29.63 12.50 -20.29
N GLN A 146 29.59 12.42 -18.96
CA GLN A 146 30.52 13.15 -18.07
C GLN A 146 31.30 12.24 -17.12
N VAL A 147 30.79 11.04 -16.85
CA VAL A 147 31.43 10.08 -15.94
C VAL A 147 32.18 9.02 -16.74
N SER A 148 33.45 8.78 -16.41
CA SER A 148 34.29 7.76 -17.07
C SER A 148 33.78 6.33 -16.88
N GLN A 149 32.97 6.09 -15.84
CA GLN A 149 32.32 4.81 -15.53
C GLN A 149 30.80 4.95 -15.48
N PRO A 150 30.14 5.20 -16.61
CA PRO A 150 28.73 5.56 -16.63
C PRO A 150 27.81 4.38 -16.26
N LEU A 151 28.27 3.13 -16.43
CA LEU A 151 27.54 1.92 -16.04
C LEU A 151 27.23 1.87 -14.54
N TRP A 152 28.22 2.17 -13.68
CA TRP A 152 28.03 2.15 -12.23
C TRP A 152 27.01 3.20 -11.77
N PHE A 153 27.07 4.39 -12.36
CA PHE A 153 26.10 5.45 -12.08
C PHE A 153 24.68 5.05 -12.51
N LEU A 154 24.54 4.46 -13.71
CA LEU A 154 23.25 3.97 -14.17
C LEU A 154 22.68 2.92 -13.21
N LEU A 155 23.50 1.97 -12.77
CA LEU A 155 23.06 0.90 -11.87
C LEU A 155 22.69 1.42 -10.48
N LEU A 156 23.50 2.29 -9.88
CA LEU A 156 23.33 2.71 -8.49
C LEU A 156 22.36 3.87 -8.29
N CYS A 157 22.21 4.76 -9.27
CA CYS A 157 21.44 6.01 -9.10
C CYS A 157 20.25 6.10 -10.04
N ALA A 158 20.47 5.91 -11.36
CA ALA A 158 19.40 6.08 -12.34
C ALA A 158 18.38 4.94 -12.27
N SER A 159 18.84 3.70 -12.18
CA SER A 159 17.97 2.52 -12.17
C SER A 159 17.04 2.49 -10.95
N PRO A 160 17.50 2.73 -9.71
CA PRO A 160 16.61 2.72 -8.55
C PRO A 160 15.67 3.93 -8.58
N GLY A 161 16.16 5.10 -9.00
CA GLY A 161 15.33 6.30 -9.18
C GLY A 161 14.19 6.07 -10.18
N MET A 162 14.49 5.42 -11.31
CA MET A 162 13.49 5.06 -12.30
C MET A 162 12.50 4.01 -11.78
N LEU A 163 12.99 2.96 -11.10
CA LEU A 163 12.11 1.93 -10.52
C LEU A 163 11.16 2.52 -9.48
N VAL A 164 11.64 3.44 -8.65
CA VAL A 164 10.81 4.16 -7.68
C VAL A 164 9.80 5.06 -8.39
N ALA A 165 10.22 5.86 -9.37
CA ALA A 165 9.32 6.73 -10.13
C ALA A 165 8.24 5.93 -10.88
N TRP A 166 8.60 4.79 -11.47
CA TRP A 166 7.67 3.85 -12.10
C TRP A 166 6.72 3.21 -11.09
N GLY A 167 7.23 2.82 -9.92
CA GLY A 167 6.43 2.30 -8.82
C GLY A 167 5.38 3.31 -8.35
N ILE A 168 5.80 4.56 -8.11
CA ILE A 168 4.92 5.69 -7.79
C ILE A 168 3.88 5.88 -8.90
N HIS A 169 4.30 5.86 -10.16
CA HIS A 169 3.40 6.02 -11.30
C HIS A 169 2.31 4.95 -11.31
N ARG A 170 2.68 3.67 -11.15
CA ARG A 170 1.75 2.54 -11.18
C ARG A 170 0.96 2.35 -9.88
N ASP A 171 1.34 3.01 -8.79
CA ASP A 171 0.68 2.86 -7.49
C ASP A 171 -0.80 3.31 -7.54
N VAL A 172 -1.69 2.45 -7.02
CA VAL A 172 -3.14 2.66 -7.03
C VAL A 172 -3.54 3.85 -6.15
N ARG A 173 -2.86 4.02 -5.01
CA ARG A 173 -3.17 5.11 -4.08
C ARG A 173 -2.78 6.47 -4.69
N ASN A 174 -1.69 6.50 -5.43
CA ASN A 174 -1.29 7.67 -6.21
C ASN A 174 -2.28 7.97 -7.35
N GLN A 175 -2.78 6.96 -8.06
CA GLN A 175 -3.84 7.16 -9.07
C GLN A 175 -5.10 7.80 -8.49
N LEU A 176 -5.50 7.40 -7.27
CA LEU A 176 -6.64 8.01 -6.55
C LEU A 176 -6.39 9.46 -6.13
N PHE A 177 -5.14 9.81 -5.78
CA PHE A 177 -4.76 11.20 -5.50
C PHE A 177 -4.94 12.08 -6.74
N PHE A 178 -4.52 11.60 -7.92
CA PHE A 178 -4.74 12.28 -9.21
C PHE A 178 -6.15 12.08 -9.80
N GLN A 179 -7.10 11.55 -9.02
CA GLN A 179 -8.50 11.38 -9.43
C GLN A 179 -8.69 10.58 -10.73
N ARG A 180 -7.80 9.61 -10.98
CA ARG A 180 -7.90 8.72 -12.15
C ARG A 180 -8.87 7.57 -11.86
N PRO A 181 -9.59 7.06 -12.87
CA PRO A 181 -10.41 5.87 -12.71
C PRO A 181 -9.52 4.67 -12.39
N VAL A 182 -9.93 3.89 -11.38
CA VAL A 182 -9.23 2.69 -10.91
C VAL A 182 -10.17 1.51 -11.01
N THR A 183 -9.67 0.37 -11.49
CA THR A 183 -10.47 -0.85 -11.59
C THR A 183 -10.83 -1.41 -10.21
N ALA A 184 -11.99 -2.05 -10.12
CA ALA A 184 -12.46 -2.68 -8.88
C ALA A 184 -11.45 -3.69 -8.30
N LYS A 185 -10.77 -4.44 -9.17
CA LYS A 185 -9.68 -5.36 -8.79
C LYS A 185 -8.53 -4.63 -8.10
N ALA A 186 -8.10 -3.49 -8.64
CA ALA A 186 -7.02 -2.70 -8.06
C ALA A 186 -7.42 -2.07 -6.71
N LEU A 187 -8.68 -1.63 -6.57
CA LEU A 187 -9.22 -1.18 -5.28
C LEU A 187 -9.29 -2.30 -4.25
N ARG A 188 -9.72 -3.51 -4.66
CA ARG A 188 -9.72 -4.70 -3.79
C ARG A 188 -8.30 -5.03 -3.30
N VAL A 189 -7.31 -4.98 -4.21
CA VAL A 189 -5.89 -5.14 -3.85
C VAL A 189 -5.43 -4.03 -2.89
N LEU A 190 -5.87 -2.79 -3.06
CA LEU A 190 -5.53 -1.70 -2.14
C LEU A 190 -6.17 -1.89 -0.74
N TRP A 191 -7.45 -2.28 -0.70
CA TRP A 191 -8.16 -2.65 0.53
C TRP A 191 -7.39 -3.73 1.28
N ASP A 192 -7.10 -4.81 0.57
CA ASP A 192 -6.31 -5.94 1.01
C ASP A 192 -4.92 -5.55 1.51
N ARG A 193 -4.39 -4.43 1.00
CA ARG A 193 -3.07 -3.96 1.37
C ARG A 193 -3.01 -3.05 2.58
N ARG A 194 -4.05 -2.25 2.83
CA ARG A 194 -4.01 -1.20 3.85
C ARG A 194 -5.02 -1.36 4.97
N LEU A 195 -6.13 -2.05 4.71
CA LEU A 195 -7.28 -2.08 5.62
C LEU A 195 -7.67 -3.49 6.04
N ASN A 196 -7.48 -4.49 5.18
CA ASN A 196 -7.69 -5.89 5.55
C ASN A 196 -6.56 -6.37 6.48
N ASN A 197 -6.85 -6.41 7.78
CA ASN A 197 -5.99 -6.91 8.86
C ASN A 197 -4.50 -6.48 8.70
N PRO A 198 -4.18 -5.19 8.88
CA PRO A 198 -2.81 -4.69 8.68
C PRO A 198 -1.79 -5.32 9.63
N LEU A 199 -2.22 -5.77 10.82
CA LEU A 199 -1.36 -6.42 11.80
C LEU A 199 -0.83 -7.77 11.28
N ALA A 200 -1.65 -8.56 10.58
CA ALA A 200 -1.21 -9.83 10.00
C ALA A 200 -0.02 -9.65 9.05
N ARG A 201 -0.05 -8.57 8.25
CA ARG A 201 1.05 -8.25 7.34
C ARG A 201 2.28 -7.73 8.07
N GLN A 202 2.09 -6.89 9.09
CA GLN A 202 3.23 -6.40 9.88
C GLN A 202 3.90 -7.56 10.62
N ALA A 203 3.13 -8.52 11.15
CA ALA A 203 3.66 -9.75 11.73
C ALA A 203 4.57 -10.49 10.75
N LEU A 204 4.13 -10.69 9.50
CA LEU A 204 4.96 -11.34 8.48
C LEU A 204 6.23 -10.54 8.16
N ARG A 205 6.12 -9.22 7.99
CA ARG A 205 7.27 -8.35 7.69
C ARG A 205 8.29 -8.36 8.82
N LEU A 206 7.83 -8.26 10.07
CA LEU A 206 8.68 -8.35 11.25
C LEU A 206 9.34 -9.72 11.33
N GLY A 207 8.59 -10.80 11.05
CA GLY A 207 9.15 -12.16 10.98
C GLY A 207 10.27 -12.27 9.95
N VAL A 208 10.08 -11.76 8.73
CA VAL A 208 11.12 -11.78 7.68
C VAL A 208 12.33 -10.94 8.10
N ASN A 209 12.11 -9.74 8.62
CA ASN A 209 13.19 -8.86 9.07
C ASN A 209 13.91 -9.39 10.32
N ALA A 210 13.28 -10.27 11.10
CA ALA A 210 13.87 -10.84 12.30
C ALA A 210 15.08 -11.74 11.99
N VAL A 211 15.22 -12.22 10.73
CA VAL A 211 16.40 -12.97 10.29
C VAL A 211 17.67 -12.14 10.51
N LEU A 212 17.60 -10.85 10.19
CA LEU A 212 18.72 -9.91 10.35
C LEU A 212 18.74 -9.26 11.73
N MET A 213 17.56 -9.05 12.33
CA MET A 213 17.41 -8.34 13.61
C MET A 213 16.55 -9.16 14.59
N PRO A 214 17.14 -10.05 15.42
CA PRO A 214 16.40 -11.00 16.24
C PRO A 214 15.40 -10.35 17.22
N LEU A 215 15.66 -9.11 17.64
CA LEU A 215 14.76 -8.35 18.52
C LEU A 215 13.36 -8.13 17.91
N LEU A 216 13.18 -8.27 16.59
CA LEU A 216 11.88 -8.15 15.92
C LEU A 216 11.03 -9.43 16.02
N ALA A 217 11.63 -10.58 16.31
CA ALA A 217 10.93 -11.86 16.41
C ALA A 217 9.79 -11.88 17.44
N PRO A 218 9.94 -11.43 18.71
CA PRO A 218 8.83 -11.42 19.67
C PRO A 218 7.67 -10.53 19.21
N PHE A 219 7.96 -9.39 18.58
CA PHE A 219 6.91 -8.52 18.03
C PHE A 219 6.16 -9.18 16.87
N ALA A 220 6.85 -9.96 16.03
CA ALA A 220 6.22 -10.74 14.97
C ALA A 220 5.21 -11.75 15.55
N VAL A 221 5.56 -12.43 16.65
CA VAL A 221 4.68 -13.38 17.35
C VAL A 221 3.46 -12.67 17.95
N ILE A 222 3.67 -11.57 18.68
CA ILE A 222 2.60 -10.80 19.32
C ILE A 222 1.63 -10.26 18.26
N PHE A 223 2.14 -9.62 17.19
CA PHE A 223 1.29 -9.11 16.12
C PHE A 223 0.60 -10.24 15.36
N GLY A 224 1.23 -11.39 15.19
CA GLY A 224 0.59 -12.57 14.60
C GLY A 224 -0.60 -13.04 15.43
N ALA A 225 -0.42 -13.18 16.75
CA ALA A 225 -1.48 -13.58 17.67
C ALA A 225 -2.65 -12.57 17.68
N VAL A 226 -2.36 -11.27 17.85
CA VAL A 226 -3.38 -10.21 17.83
C VAL A 226 -4.06 -10.10 16.45
N ALA A 227 -3.35 -10.40 15.37
CA ALA A 227 -3.95 -10.41 14.04
C ALA A 227 -4.95 -11.56 13.87
N LEU A 228 -4.71 -12.74 14.48
CA LEU A 228 -5.62 -13.87 14.41
C LEU A 228 -6.95 -13.61 15.14
N THR A 229 -6.93 -12.88 16.25
CA THR A 229 -8.16 -12.51 16.97
C THR A 229 -9.03 -11.52 16.20
N ARG A 230 -8.47 -10.86 15.18
CA ARG A 230 -9.18 -9.89 14.31
C ARG A 230 -9.69 -10.51 12.99
N VAL A 231 -9.52 -11.81 12.79
CA VAL A 231 -10.05 -12.48 11.60
C VAL A 231 -11.55 -12.68 11.78
N ASP A 232 -12.33 -12.09 10.89
CA ASP A 232 -13.78 -12.26 10.85
C ASP A 232 -14.21 -12.44 9.38
N LEU A 233 -14.52 -13.68 9.01
CA LEU A 233 -14.98 -14.04 7.67
C LEU A 233 -16.45 -13.66 7.43
N LYS A 234 -17.21 -13.38 8.49
CA LYS A 234 -18.62 -12.98 8.43
C LYS A 234 -18.80 -11.47 8.40
N ALA A 235 -17.76 -10.71 8.75
CA ALA A 235 -17.75 -9.26 8.58
C ALA A 235 -18.02 -8.86 7.12
N SER A 236 -18.65 -7.71 6.93
CA SER A 236 -18.88 -7.09 5.62
C SER A 236 -18.14 -5.75 5.57
N PRO A 237 -17.02 -5.64 4.83
CA PRO A 237 -16.35 -6.69 4.04
C PRO A 237 -15.63 -7.75 4.89
N PRO A 238 -15.37 -8.96 4.34
CA PRO A 238 -14.69 -10.02 5.07
C PRO A 238 -13.25 -9.61 5.42
N ILE A 239 -12.87 -9.83 6.67
CA ILE A 239 -11.54 -9.55 7.20
C ILE A 239 -10.78 -10.87 7.27
N ASP A 240 -9.97 -11.15 6.24
CA ASP A 240 -9.16 -12.36 6.15
C ASP A 240 -7.69 -12.04 5.82
N ARG A 241 -6.79 -12.47 6.71
CA ARG A 241 -5.35 -12.61 6.46
C ARG A 241 -4.71 -13.67 7.35
N ARG A 242 -5.44 -14.75 7.69
CA ARG A 242 -4.96 -15.76 8.64
C ARG A 242 -3.59 -16.35 8.26
N GLY A 243 -3.35 -16.60 6.97
CA GLY A 243 -2.08 -17.15 6.49
C GLY A 243 -0.88 -16.23 6.74
N TYR A 244 -1.04 -14.90 6.60
CA TYR A 244 0.01 -13.93 6.89
C TYR A 244 0.33 -13.87 8.39
N ALA A 245 -0.71 -13.92 9.22
CA ALA A 245 -0.55 -13.91 10.67
C ALA A 245 0.17 -15.17 11.18
N ILE A 246 -0.26 -16.35 10.72
CA ILE A 246 0.37 -17.63 11.05
C ILE A 246 1.82 -17.66 10.55
N GLY A 247 2.05 -17.25 9.30
CA GLY A 247 3.39 -17.21 8.72
C GLY A 247 4.35 -16.31 9.50
N GLY A 248 3.92 -15.10 9.87
CA GLY A 248 4.72 -14.20 10.70
C GLY A 248 5.01 -14.74 12.10
N MET A 249 4.01 -15.37 12.72
CA MET A 249 4.15 -15.99 14.04
C MET A 249 5.13 -17.16 14.03
N LEU A 250 4.97 -18.11 13.11
CA LEU A 250 5.86 -19.26 12.97
C LEU A 250 7.29 -18.83 12.66
N LEU A 251 7.46 -17.88 11.75
CA LEU A 251 8.77 -17.34 11.39
C LEU A 251 9.45 -16.67 12.59
N GLY A 252 8.68 -15.89 13.38
CA GLY A 252 9.17 -15.30 14.63
C GLY A 252 9.64 -16.36 15.65
N ILE A 253 8.86 -17.41 15.89
CA ILE A 253 9.21 -18.50 16.83
C ILE A 253 10.49 -19.22 16.37
N VAL A 254 10.56 -19.59 15.08
CA VAL A 254 11.72 -20.29 14.51
C VAL A 254 12.98 -19.44 14.63
N ILE A 255 12.91 -18.16 14.26
CA ILE A 255 14.05 -17.25 14.30
C ILE A 255 14.48 -16.97 15.74
N LEU A 256 13.54 -16.79 16.67
CA LEU A 256 13.84 -16.58 18.09
C LEU A 256 14.58 -17.80 18.67
N SER A 257 14.14 -19.01 18.30
CA SER A 257 14.78 -20.26 18.72
C SER A 257 16.18 -20.40 18.13
N ALA A 258 16.33 -20.12 16.84
CA ALA A 258 17.61 -20.19 16.14
C ALA A 258 18.63 -19.20 16.72
N TRP A 259 18.25 -17.94 16.92
CA TRP A 259 19.12 -16.93 17.54
C TRP A 259 19.39 -17.24 19.01
N GLY A 260 18.41 -17.74 19.76
CA GLY A 260 18.64 -18.21 21.13
C GLY A 260 19.69 -19.32 21.21
N TYR A 261 19.72 -20.23 20.23
CA TYR A 261 20.76 -21.24 20.11
C TYR A 261 22.13 -20.64 19.76
N VAL A 262 22.20 -19.75 18.76
CA VAL A 262 23.43 -19.08 18.34
C VAL A 262 24.04 -18.24 19.47
N LEU A 263 23.21 -17.50 20.20
CA LEU A 263 23.64 -16.62 21.30
C LEU A 263 23.98 -17.38 22.58
N ARG A 264 23.65 -18.68 22.68
CA ARG A 264 23.89 -19.47 23.90
C ARG A 264 25.37 -19.54 24.28
N ALA A 265 26.26 -19.70 23.29
CA ALA A 265 27.70 -19.77 23.53
C ALA A 265 28.27 -18.42 24.03
N PRO A 266 28.12 -17.29 23.30
CA PRO A 266 28.66 -16.01 23.77
C PRO A 266 28.04 -15.55 25.09
N LEU A 267 26.74 -15.82 25.33
CA LEU A 267 26.12 -15.49 26.63
C LEU A 267 26.72 -16.27 27.79
N ARG A 268 27.09 -17.55 27.60
CA ARG A 268 27.80 -18.33 28.61
C ARG A 268 29.18 -17.77 28.91
N ASP A 269 29.89 -17.32 27.89
CA ASP A 269 31.24 -16.74 28.04
C ASP A 269 31.19 -15.42 28.80
N ILE A 270 30.24 -14.55 28.44
CA ILE A 270 29.98 -13.29 29.14
C ILE A 270 29.61 -13.56 30.61
N ALA A 271 28.72 -14.52 30.87
CA ALA A 271 28.33 -14.88 32.23
C ALA A 271 29.52 -15.39 33.06
N ARG A 272 30.38 -16.24 32.50
CA ARG A 272 31.61 -16.72 33.16
C ARG A 272 32.57 -15.59 33.47
N TRP A 273 32.77 -14.68 32.52
CA TRP A 273 33.63 -13.52 32.71
C TRP A 273 33.12 -12.58 33.81
N LEU A 274 31.81 -12.32 33.87
CA LEU A 274 31.20 -11.53 34.95
C LEU A 274 31.43 -12.18 36.31
N MET A 275 31.23 -13.49 36.45
CA MET A 275 31.48 -14.21 37.71
C MET A 275 32.94 -14.18 38.16
N SER A 276 33.91 -14.18 37.23
CA SER A 276 35.34 -14.09 37.56
C SER A 276 35.78 -12.72 38.07
N ARG A 277 34.96 -11.67 37.93
CA ARG A 277 35.28 -10.32 38.42
C ARG A 277 34.82 -10.05 39.85
N GLU A 278 33.94 -10.90 40.39
CA GLU A 278 33.32 -10.71 41.71
C GLU A 278 33.97 -11.53 42.83
N GLY A 279 34.98 -12.36 42.52
CA GLY A 279 35.75 -13.16 43.48
C GLY A 279 37.23 -12.83 43.45
#